data_AF-A0A151CJQ6-F1
#
_entry.id   AF-A0A151CJQ6-F1
#
_cell.length_a   1.000
_cell.length_b   1.000
_cell.length_c   1.000
_cell.angle_alpha   90.00
_cell.angle_beta   90.00
_cell.angle_gamma   90.00
#
_symmetry.space_group_name_H-M   'P 1'
#
loop_
_entity.id
_entity.type
_entity.pdbx_description
1 polymer ?
#
loop_
_entity_poly.entity_id
_entity_poly.type
_entity_poly.pdbx_seq_one_letter_code
_entity_poly.pdbx_strand_id
1 'polypeptide(L)'
;MKLRLLAAGIAALALSGCTNSITSPLAPTPAPVVKKIPYEQASPEKQERFHEDMIAVATSTKNDPNYNRMSLDTPERKAWFKNLMYQLWDGQITKAQFIAEGVSKYPTHRYEFEFVANGFEQRR
;
A
#
# COMPACT_ATOMS: atom_id res chain seq x y z
N MET A 1 58.08 55.24 7.35
CA MET A 1 58.99 54.07 7.27
C MET A 1 58.21 52.85 6.81
N LYS A 2 58.80 52.04 5.93
CA LYS A 2 58.41 50.66 5.55
C LYS A 2 58.41 49.78 6.83
N LEU A 3 57.71 48.64 6.97
CA LEU A 3 57.68 47.47 6.10
C LEU A 3 56.58 46.48 6.54
N ARG A 4 56.19 45.68 5.55
CA ARG A 4 55.19 44.60 5.42
C ARG A 4 55.33 43.42 6.39
N LEU A 5 54.25 42.63 6.51
CA LEU A 5 54.14 41.16 6.31
C LEU A 5 52.74 40.71 6.81
N LEU A 6 51.81 40.39 5.91
CA LEU A 6 51.46 39.07 5.35
C LEU A 6 50.36 38.33 6.15
N ALA A 7 49.46 37.76 5.35
CA ALA A 7 48.18 37.19 5.69
C ALA A 7 48.23 35.80 6.34
N ALA A 8 47.17 35.46 7.06
CA ALA A 8 46.48 34.15 6.99
C ALA A 8 45.14 34.34 7.73
N GLY A 9 44.00 34.19 7.06
CA GLY A 9 43.18 32.98 7.18
C GLY A 9 42.43 32.99 8.51
N ILE A 10 41.12 33.17 8.56
CA ILE A 10 40.14 32.09 8.40
C ILE A 10 38.81 32.72 7.94
N ALA A 11 38.30 32.28 6.80
CA ALA A 11 36.90 32.47 6.46
C ALA A 11 36.07 31.56 7.35
N ALA A 12 35.41 32.13 8.37
CA ALA A 12 34.41 31.43 9.14
C ALA A 12 33.16 31.27 8.27
N LEU A 13 32.99 30.09 7.66
CA LEU A 13 31.72 29.67 7.11
C LEU A 13 30.76 29.46 8.28
N ALA A 14 29.87 30.42 8.49
CA ALA A 14 28.73 30.26 9.38
C ALA A 14 27.78 29.23 8.76
N LEU A 15 27.98 27.96 9.11
CA LEU A 15 26.93 26.96 9.01
C LEU A 15 25.90 27.30 10.08
N SER A 16 24.77 27.88 9.68
CA SER A 16 23.54 27.89 10.46
C SER A 16 23.07 26.43 10.61
N GLY A 17 23.71 25.71 11.52
CA GLY A 17 23.26 24.41 11.98
C GLY A 17 22.07 24.63 12.91
N CYS A 18 20.86 24.46 12.38
CA CYS A 18 19.72 24.17 13.23
C CYS A 18 20.06 22.95 14.08
N THR A 19 20.04 23.12 15.39
CA THR A 19 20.09 22.05 16.38
C THR A 19 19.06 20.99 16.03
N ASN A 20 19.51 19.87 15.46
CA ASN A 20 18.71 18.66 15.39
C ASN A 20 18.92 17.93 16.71
N SER A 21 17.94 18.08 17.61
CA SER A 21 17.86 17.30 18.84
C SER A 21 17.89 15.81 18.52
N ILE A 22 18.78 15.12 19.22
CA ILE A 22 18.97 13.68 19.20
C ILE A 22 17.79 13.00 19.93
N THR A 23 17.30 11.92 19.30
CA THR A 23 16.49 10.81 19.85
C THR A 23 15.02 11.06 20.17
N SER A 24 14.16 10.49 19.32
CA SER A 24 12.95 9.80 19.76
C SER A 24 12.77 8.54 18.90
N PRO A 25 12.33 7.42 19.49
CA PRO A 25 12.13 6.18 18.73
C PRO A 25 11.08 6.44 17.66
N LEU A 26 11.25 5.85 16.47
CA LEU A 26 10.18 5.82 15.46
C LEU A 26 8.91 5.33 16.16
N ALA A 27 7.95 6.24 16.35
CA ALA A 27 6.59 5.86 16.63
C ALA A 27 6.16 4.89 15.53
N PRO A 28 5.54 3.75 15.85
CA PRO A 28 4.98 2.88 14.84
C PRO A 28 4.00 3.73 14.03
N THR A 29 4.26 3.85 12.72
CA THR A 29 3.32 4.47 11.79
C THR A 29 1.95 3.86 12.07
N PRO A 30 0.93 4.64 12.45
CA PRO A 30 -0.38 4.08 12.70
C PRO A 30 -0.81 3.37 11.41
N ALA A 31 -1.09 2.07 11.52
CA ALA A 31 -1.63 1.32 10.40
C ALA A 31 -2.84 2.10 9.85
N PRO A 32 -2.99 2.23 8.52
CA PRO A 32 -4.09 2.99 7.96
C PRO A 32 -5.39 2.46 8.53
N VAL A 33 -6.05 3.29 9.35
CA VAL A 33 -7.33 2.94 9.95
C VAL A 33 -8.31 2.82 8.80
N VAL A 34 -8.66 1.60 8.45
CA VAL A 34 -9.74 1.31 7.50
C VAL A 34 -11.02 1.82 8.17
N LYS A 35 -11.40 3.06 7.87
CA LYS A 35 -12.73 3.54 8.18
C LYS A 35 -13.69 2.55 7.52
N LYS A 36 -14.55 1.91 8.30
CA LYS A 36 -15.59 1.02 7.76
C LYS A 36 -16.55 1.86 6.92
N ILE A 37 -16.21 2.04 5.64
CA ILE A 37 -17.12 2.64 4.67
C ILE A 37 -18.25 1.62 4.49
N PRO A 38 -19.53 2.03 4.66
CA PRO A 38 -20.64 1.17 4.32
C PRO A 38 -20.47 0.67 2.90
N TYR A 39 -20.50 -0.65 2.71
CA TYR A 39 -20.39 -1.25 1.39
C TYR A 39 -21.49 -0.69 0.48
N GLU A 40 -21.08 -0.06 -0.62
CA GLU A 40 -22.01 0.32 -1.67
C GLU A 40 -22.16 -0.84 -2.64
N GLN A 41 -23.40 -1.34 -2.76
CA GLN A 41 -23.69 -2.50 -3.61
C GLN A 41 -23.55 -2.12 -5.09
N ALA A 42 -22.83 -2.95 -5.83
CA ALA A 42 -22.61 -2.78 -7.26
C ALA A 42 -23.91 -2.78 -8.06
N SER A 43 -24.06 -1.84 -9.00
CA SER A 43 -25.06 -1.93 -10.07
C SER A 43 -24.80 -3.17 -10.94
N PRO A 44 -25.82 -3.73 -11.63
CA PRO A 44 -25.63 -4.91 -12.48
C PRO A 44 -24.50 -4.75 -13.51
N GLU A 45 -24.42 -3.59 -14.16
CA GLU A 45 -23.37 -3.24 -15.13
C GLU A 45 -21.96 -3.27 -14.50
N LYS A 46 -21.82 -2.74 -13.28
CA LYS A 46 -20.56 -2.79 -12.53
C LYS A 46 -20.21 -4.21 -12.11
N GLN A 47 -21.20 -5.06 -11.80
CA GLN A 47 -20.98 -6.45 -11.43
C GLN A 47 -20.39 -7.27 -12.57
N GLU A 48 -20.88 -7.07 -13.80
CA GLU A 48 -20.37 -7.75 -14.99
C GLU A 48 -18.92 -7.36 -15.26
N ARG A 49 -18.61 -6.06 -15.32
CA ARG A 49 -17.23 -5.59 -15.52
C ARG A 49 -16.28 -6.05 -14.42
N PHE A 50 -16.72 -5.97 -13.16
CA PHE A 50 -15.95 -6.49 -12.04
C PHE A 50 -15.70 -8.00 -12.17
N HIS A 51 -16.70 -8.77 -12.63
CA HIS A 51 -16.56 -10.20 -12.82
C HIS A 51 -15.50 -10.54 -13.88
N GLU A 52 -15.51 -9.85 -15.01
CA GLU A 52 -14.51 -10.01 -16.07
C GLU A 52 -13.09 -9.70 -15.57
N ASP A 53 -12.91 -8.56 -14.90
CA ASP A 53 -11.62 -8.15 -14.36
C ASP A 53 -11.13 -9.12 -13.28
N MET A 54 -12.02 -9.57 -12.39
CA MET A 54 -11.73 -10.57 -11.37
C MET A 54 -11.29 -11.90 -12.00
N ILE A 55 -11.93 -12.36 -13.08
CA ILE A 55 -11.51 -13.57 -13.81
C ILE A 55 -10.12 -13.37 -14.41
N ALA A 56 -9.86 -12.21 -15.01
CA ALA A 56 -8.57 -11.91 -15.62
C ALA A 56 -7.44 -11.91 -14.58
N VAL A 57 -7.66 -11.28 -13.40
CA VAL A 57 -6.72 -11.33 -12.28
C VAL A 57 -6.54 -12.76 -11.77
N ALA A 58 -7.63 -13.50 -11.53
CA ALA A 58 -7.58 -14.89 -11.07
C ALA A 58 -6.88 -15.84 -12.06
N THR A 59 -6.97 -15.57 -13.36
CA THR A 59 -6.26 -16.36 -14.37
C THR A 59 -4.77 -16.08 -14.37
N SER A 60 -4.38 -14.82 -14.12
CA SER A 60 -2.96 -14.44 -14.05
C SER A 60 -2.21 -15.11 -12.88
N THR A 61 -2.90 -15.48 -11.80
CA THR A 61 -2.29 -16.18 -10.66
C THR A 61 -1.74 -17.55 -11.04
N LYS A 62 -2.28 -18.21 -12.08
CA LYS A 62 -1.84 -19.56 -12.51
C LYS A 62 -0.42 -19.57 -13.06
N ASN A 63 0.04 -18.43 -13.56
CA ASN A 63 1.36 -18.28 -14.17
C ASN A 63 2.39 -17.73 -13.17
N ASP A 64 1.98 -17.44 -11.93
CA ASP A 64 2.84 -16.86 -10.91
C ASP A 64 3.30 -17.96 -9.92
N PRO A 65 4.60 -18.32 -9.91
CA PRO A 65 5.12 -19.37 -9.04
C PRO A 65 5.16 -18.98 -7.56
N ASN A 66 5.06 -17.69 -7.24
CA ASN A 66 5.06 -17.18 -5.87
C ASN A 66 3.65 -17.08 -5.30
N TYR A 67 2.61 -17.23 -6.14
CA TYR A 67 1.23 -17.10 -5.71
C TYR A 67 0.76 -18.33 -4.93
N ASN A 68 0.56 -18.16 -3.63
CA ASN A 68 0.04 -19.18 -2.73
C ASN A 68 -1.46 -18.97 -2.51
N ARG A 69 -2.28 -19.80 -3.14
CA ARG A 69 -3.74 -19.71 -3.03
C ARG A 69 -4.21 -19.65 -1.58
N MET A 70 -4.95 -18.58 -1.25
CA MET A 70 -5.59 -18.43 0.05
C MET A 70 -6.72 -19.45 0.27
N SER A 71 -6.81 -19.98 1.50
CA SER A 71 -7.89 -20.87 1.95
C SER A 71 -9.18 -20.08 2.21
N LEU A 72 -9.94 -19.89 1.12
CA LEU A 72 -11.28 -19.28 1.10
C LEU A 72 -12.37 -20.37 1.07
N ASP A 73 -12.34 -21.30 2.02
CA ASP A 73 -13.12 -22.54 1.90
C ASP A 73 -14.59 -22.38 2.33
N THR A 74 -14.91 -21.35 3.11
CA THR A 74 -16.28 -21.09 3.56
C THR A 74 -16.98 -20.04 2.70
N PRO A 75 -18.32 -20.10 2.54
CA PRO A 75 -19.08 -19.09 1.82
C PRO A 75 -18.83 -17.66 2.33
N GLU A 76 -18.70 -17.50 3.65
CA GLU A 76 -18.48 -16.20 4.30
C GLU A 76 -17.11 -15.63 3.94
N ARG A 77 -16.06 -16.46 3.90
CA ARG A 77 -14.71 -16.05 3.50
C ARG A 77 -14.67 -15.66 2.03
N LYS A 78 -15.34 -16.42 1.16
CA LYS A 78 -15.46 -16.09 -0.27
C LYS A 78 -16.19 -14.78 -0.47
N ALA A 79 -17.31 -14.58 0.23
CA ALA A 79 -18.10 -13.36 0.15
C ALA A 79 -17.30 -12.15 0.66
N TRP A 80 -16.64 -12.28 1.81
CA TRP A 80 -15.76 -11.23 2.35
C TRP A 80 -14.67 -10.85 1.35
N PHE A 81 -13.95 -11.82 0.80
CA PHE A 81 -12.86 -11.54 -0.13
C PHE A 81 -13.37 -10.92 -1.44
N LYS A 82 -14.49 -11.41 -1.98
CA LYS A 82 -15.13 -10.83 -3.16
C LYS A 82 -15.56 -9.38 -2.93
N ASN A 83 -16.14 -9.08 -1.78
CA ASN A 83 -16.54 -7.72 -1.41
C ASN A 83 -15.30 -6.81 -1.27
N LEU A 84 -14.24 -7.30 -0.63
CA LEU A 84 -13.01 -6.54 -0.46
C LEU A 84 -12.34 -6.24 -1.82
N MET A 85 -12.31 -7.21 -2.73
CA MET A 85 -11.85 -7.00 -4.11
C MET A 85 -12.70 -5.99 -4.86
N TYR A 86 -14.03 -6.07 -4.72
CA TYR A 86 -14.94 -5.11 -5.35
C TYR A 86 -14.70 -3.69 -4.84
N GLN A 87 -14.54 -3.51 -3.53
CA GLN A 87 -14.25 -2.20 -2.94
C GLN A 87 -12.95 -1.62 -3.48
N LEU A 88 -11.92 -2.45 -3.69
CA LEU A 88 -10.68 -2.00 -4.31
C LEU A 88 -10.90 -1.63 -5.79
N TRP A 89 -11.55 -2.51 -6.54
CA TRP A 89 -11.81 -2.33 -7.98
C TRP A 89 -12.64 -1.07 -8.25
N ASP A 90 -13.68 -0.82 -7.44
CA ASP A 90 -14.55 0.36 -7.54
C ASP A 90 -13.89 1.62 -6.95
N GLY A 91 -12.77 1.49 -6.26
CA GLY A 91 -12.02 2.61 -5.67
C GLY A 91 -12.58 3.12 -4.34
N GLN A 92 -13.48 2.36 -3.70
CA GLN A 92 -14.00 2.66 -2.36
C GLN A 92 -12.90 2.54 -1.30
N ILE A 93 -11.91 1.67 -1.52
CA ILE A 93 -10.72 1.57 -0.68
C ILE A 93 -9.44 1.69 -1.52
N THR A 94 -8.39 2.18 -0.88
CA THR A 94 -7.05 2.20 -1.45
C THR A 94 -6.42 0.81 -1.44
N LYS A 95 -5.40 0.61 -2.29
CA LYS A 95 -4.53 -0.58 -2.25
C LYS A 95 -3.95 -0.86 -0.86
N ALA A 96 -3.49 0.19 -0.16
CA ALA A 96 -2.96 0.05 1.19
C ALA A 96 -4.00 -0.47 2.18
N GLN A 97 -5.24 0.00 2.08
CA GLN A 97 -6.35 -0.47 2.92
C GLN A 97 -6.76 -1.91 2.56
N PHE A 98 -6.79 -2.26 1.28
CA PHE A 98 -7.04 -3.63 0.81
C PHE A 98 -6.01 -4.61 1.39
N ILE A 99 -4.71 -4.28 1.28
CA ILE A 99 -3.63 -5.11 1.81
C ILE A 99 -3.70 -5.17 3.33
N ALA A 100 -3.95 -4.05 4.02
CA ALA A 100 -4.05 -4.02 5.47
C ALA A 100 -5.21 -4.90 5.99
N GLU A 101 -6.41 -4.77 5.41
CA GLU A 101 -7.58 -5.59 5.76
C GLU A 101 -7.33 -7.07 5.45
N GLY A 102 -6.74 -7.36 4.29
CA GLY A 102 -6.39 -8.71 3.87
C GLY A 102 -5.43 -9.40 4.83
N VAL A 103 -4.29 -8.76 5.09
CA VAL A 103 -3.23 -9.26 5.98
C VAL A 103 -3.71 -9.34 7.44
N SER A 104 -4.70 -8.53 7.86
CA SER A 104 -5.29 -8.67 9.20
C SER A 104 -5.96 -10.02 9.43
N LYS A 105 -6.53 -10.62 8.37
CA LYS A 105 -7.18 -11.96 8.42
C LYS A 105 -6.25 -13.08 7.97
N TYR A 106 -5.33 -12.78 7.07
CA TYR A 106 -4.41 -13.73 6.45
C TYR A 106 -2.97 -13.18 6.50
N PRO A 107 -2.31 -13.22 7.68
CA PRO A 107 -1.04 -12.51 7.91
C PRO A 107 0.12 -12.96 7.02
N THR A 108 0.10 -14.21 6.57
CA THR A 108 1.14 -14.81 5.73
C THR A 108 0.93 -14.57 4.23
N HIS A 109 -0.16 -13.91 3.84
CA HIS A 109 -0.58 -13.79 2.44
C HIS A 109 -0.44 -12.39 1.85
N ARG A 110 0.51 -11.60 2.36
CA ARG A 110 0.76 -10.23 1.87
C ARG A 110 0.99 -10.20 0.36
N TYR A 111 1.79 -11.13 -0.16
CA TYR A 111 2.09 -11.23 -1.58
C TYR A 111 0.83 -11.38 -2.41
N GLU A 112 -0.10 -12.25 -2.02
CA GLU A 112 -1.34 -12.47 -2.77
C GLU A 112 -2.24 -11.22 -2.79
N PHE A 113 -2.32 -10.48 -1.68
CA PHE A 113 -3.06 -9.22 -1.67
C PHE A 113 -2.38 -8.15 -2.54
N GLU A 114 -1.06 -8.07 -2.52
CA GLU A 114 -0.32 -7.16 -3.41
C GLU A 114 -0.51 -7.53 -4.88
N PHE A 115 -0.43 -8.83 -5.20
CA PHE A 115 -0.65 -9.37 -6.53
C PHE A 115 -2.04 -9.00 -7.07
N VAL A 116 -3.09 -9.27 -6.28
CA VAL A 116 -4.47 -8.95 -6.66
C VAL A 116 -4.65 -7.46 -6.85
N ALA A 117 -4.10 -6.64 -5.96
CA ALA A 117 -4.22 -5.19 -6.08
C ALA A 117 -3.52 -4.63 -7.32
N ASN A 118 -2.30 -5.09 -7.60
CA ASN A 118 -1.57 -4.75 -8.83
C ASN A 118 -2.34 -5.19 -10.08
N GLY A 119 -2.97 -6.37 -10.04
CA GLY A 119 -3.75 -6.91 -11.14
C GLY A 119 -4.92 -6.01 -11.53
N PHE A 120 -5.62 -5.42 -10.54
CA PHE A 120 -6.68 -4.45 -10.80
C PHE A 120 -6.16 -3.09 -11.25
N GLU A 121 -5.03 -2.60 -10.70
CA GLU A 121 -4.41 -1.34 -11.14
C GLU A 121 -4.04 -1.35 -12.63
N GLN A 122 -3.58 -2.49 -13.15
CA GLN A 122 -3.21 -2.65 -14.58
C GLN A 122 -4.40 -2.65 -15.54
N ARG A 123 -5.64 -2.75 -15.04
CA ARG A 123 -6.88 -2.88 -15.83
C ARG A 123 -7.76 -1.63 -15.80
N ARG A 124 -7.31 -0.59 -15.09
CA ARG A 124 -7.97 0.71 -15.03
C ARG A 124 -7.58 1.62 -16.18
#